data_AF-A0A2V9FW43-F1
#
_entry.id   AF-A0A2V9FW43-F1
#
_cell.length_a   1.000
_cell.length_b   1.000
_cell.length_c   1.000
_cell.angle_alpha   90.00
_cell.angle_beta   90.00
_cell.angle_gamma   90.00
#
_symmetry.space_group_name_H-M   'P 1'
#
loop_
_entity.id
_entity.type
_entity.pdbx_description
1 polymer ?
#
loop_
_entity_poly.entity_id
_entity_poly.type
_entity_poly.pdbx_seq_one_letter_code
_entity_poly.pdbx_strand_id
1 'polypeptide(L)' 'MRKVWKFALGLVVGLGVLAGNAGAQFKNGSQPTELNIPRVSQRGTVSQRIGLTDITITYHRPAVGGREIWGKTVPYGKV' A
#
# COMPACT_ATOMS: atom_id res chain seq x y z
N MET A 1 -15.32 -41.59 -44.16
CA MET A 1 -14.97 -41.82 -42.73
C MET A 1 -13.52 -41.44 -42.39
N ARG A 2 -12.48 -41.93 -43.12
CA ARG A 2 -11.07 -41.63 -42.83
C ARG A 2 -10.62 -40.16 -42.97
N LYS A 3 -11.28 -39.36 -43.82
CA LYS A 3 -10.93 -37.92 -43.99
C LYS A 3 -11.44 -37.04 -42.84
N VAL A 4 -12.61 -37.34 -42.29
CA VAL A 4 -13.18 -36.62 -41.13
C VAL A 4 -12.30 -36.77 -39.89
N TRP A 5 -11.70 -37.95 -39.69
CA TRP A 5 -10.80 -38.19 -38.56
C TRP A 5 -9.46 -37.44 -38.70
N LYS A 6 -8.94 -37.29 -39.92
CA LYS A 6 -7.74 -36.47 -40.18
C LYS A 6 -7.98 -34.97 -39.91
N PHE A 7 -9.18 -34.47 -40.20
CA PHE A 7 -9.57 -33.10 -39.86
C PHE A 7 -9.78 -32.92 -38.34
N ALA A 8 -10.44 -33.86 -37.68
CA ALA A 8 -10.63 -33.83 -36.23
C ALA A 8 -9.30 -33.92 -35.47
N LEU A 9 -8.38 -34.77 -35.92
CA LEU A 9 -7.05 -34.89 -35.31
C LEU A 9 -6.21 -33.62 -35.52
N GLY A 10 -6.27 -33.02 -36.71
CA GLY A 10 -5.61 -31.73 -36.99
C GLY A 10 -6.17 -30.57 -36.16
N LEU A 11 -7.48 -30.56 -35.91
CA LEU A 11 -8.15 -29.57 -35.08
C LEU A 11 -7.79 -29.73 -33.59
N VAL A 12 -7.69 -30.96 -33.09
CA VAL A 12 -7.24 -31.26 -31.71
C VAL A 12 -5.76 -30.90 -31.50
N VAL A 13 -4.89 -31.16 -32.48
CA VAL A 13 -3.48 -30.76 -32.42
C VAL A 13 -3.32 -29.23 -32.53
N GLY A 14 -4.10 -28.58 -33.40
CA GLY A 14 -4.11 -27.12 -33.53
C GLY A 14 -4.62 -26.38 -32.28
N LEU A 15 -5.65 -26.91 -31.61
CA LEU A 15 -6.11 -26.41 -30.30
C LEU A 15 -5.13 -26.70 -29.18
N GLY A 16 -4.42 -27.83 -29.21
CA GLY A 16 -3.37 -28.16 -28.25
C GLY A 16 -2.17 -27.20 -28.31
N VAL A 17 -1.80 -26.73 -29.50
CA VAL A 17 -0.71 -25.74 -29.69
C VAL A 17 -1.12 -24.33 -29.23
N LEU A 18 -2.41 -23.98 -29.29
CA LEU A 18 -2.93 -22.72 -28.72
C LEU A 18 -3.13 -22.77 -27.21
N ALA A 19 -3.26 -23.96 -26.60
CA ALA A 19 -3.38 -24.13 -25.16
C ALA A 19 -2.01 -24.19 -24.43
N GLY A 20 -0.90 -24.29 -25.17
CA GLY A 20 0.46 -24.48 -24.63
C GLY A 20 1.14 -23.27 -24.01
N ASN A 21 0.52 -22.08 -24.03
CA ASN A 21 1.11 -20.85 -23.49
C ASN A 21 0.35 -20.28 -22.27
N ALA A 22 -0.38 -21.12 -21.52
CA ALA A 22 -0.86 -20.76 -20.18
C ALA A 22 0.23 -20.96 -19.10
N GLY A 23 1.51 -20.83 -19.48
CA GLY A 23 2.63 -20.85 -18.56
C GLY A 23 2.61 -19.59 -17.71
N ALA A 24 2.07 -19.72 -16.49
CA ALA A 24 2.34 -18.88 -15.33
C ALA A 24 2.48 -17.38 -15.64
N GLN A 25 1.35 -16.71 -15.82
CA GLN A 25 1.27 -15.27 -15.61
C GLN A 25 1.59 -15.02 -14.13
N PHE A 26 2.86 -14.70 -13.82
CA PHE A 26 3.31 -14.36 -12.47
C PHE A 26 2.41 -13.24 -11.94
N LYS A 27 1.48 -13.58 -11.05
CA LYS A 27 0.45 -12.66 -10.53
C LYS A 27 1.04 -11.53 -9.66
N ASN A 28 2.34 -11.55 -9.38
CA ASN A 28 2.94 -10.73 -8.31
C ASN A 28 4.38 -10.26 -8.61
N GLY A 29 4.72 -9.94 -9.86
CA GLY A 29 6.11 -9.60 -10.23
C GLY A 29 6.57 -8.16 -9.93
N SER A 30 5.68 -7.17 -9.88
CA SER A 30 6.10 -5.76 -9.75
C SER A 30 4.91 -4.82 -9.56
N GLN A 31 3.97 -5.13 -8.66
CA GLN A 31 3.07 -4.07 -8.21
C GLN A 31 3.83 -3.24 -7.17
N PRO A 32 4.10 -1.95 -7.43
CA PRO A 32 4.66 -1.08 -6.39
C PRO A 32 3.68 -1.10 -5.24
N THR A 33 4.08 -1.69 -4.12
CA THR A 33 3.32 -1.54 -2.88
C THR A 33 3.50 -0.10 -2.46
N GLU A 34 2.46 0.72 -2.61
CA GLU A 34 2.48 2.08 -2.08
C GLU A 34 2.47 1.98 -0.56
N LEU A 35 3.68 2.01 0.01
CA LEU A 35 3.85 1.98 1.45
C LEU A 35 3.37 3.31 2.00
N ASN A 36 2.30 3.26 2.80
CA ASN A 36 1.87 4.42 3.57
C ASN A 36 2.89 4.66 4.69
N ILE A 37 3.90 5.46 4.38
CA ILE A 37 4.93 5.84 5.34
C ILE A 37 4.39 6.89 6.32
N PRO A 38 4.73 6.77 7.61
CA PRO A 38 4.32 7.77 8.59
C PRO A 38 4.89 9.13 8.21
N ARG A 39 4.05 10.17 8.26
CA ARG A 39 4.50 11.55 8.06
C ARG A 39 5.48 11.96 9.16
N VAL A 40 6.55 12.66 8.76
CA VAL A 40 7.58 13.18 9.66
C VAL A 40 6.99 14.12 10.73
N SER A 41 6.04 14.97 10.34
CA SER A 41 5.27 15.81 11.28
C SER A 41 3.83 15.28 11.39
N GLN A 42 3.59 14.41 12.36
CA GLN A 42 2.27 13.79 12.54
C GLN A 42 1.24 14.77 13.11
N ARG A 43 0.00 14.66 12.64
CA ARG A 43 -1.16 15.39 13.19
C ARG A 43 -1.69 14.62 14.40
N GLY A 44 -1.87 15.30 15.52
CA GLY A 44 -2.52 14.78 16.71
C GLY A 44 -3.82 15.55 17.00
N THR A 45 -4.81 14.84 17.55
CA THR A 45 -6.02 15.46 18.09
C THR A 45 -6.29 14.85 19.46
N VAL A 46 -6.57 15.69 20.45
CA VAL A 46 -7.04 15.28 21.78
C VAL A 46 -8.38 15.93 21.99
N SER A 47 -9.37 15.13 22.37
CA SER A 47 -10.72 15.61 22.64
C SER A 47 -11.16 15.16 24.03
N GLN A 48 -11.78 16.06 24.77
CA GLN A 48 -12.34 15.77 26.08
C GLN A 48 -13.63 16.57 26.27
N ARG A 49 -14.66 15.89 26.78
CA ARG A 49 -15.90 16.54 27.22
C ARG A 49 -15.78 17.01 28.66
N ILE A 50 -16.09 18.27 28.91
CA ILE A 50 -16.21 18.87 30.24
C ILE A 50 -17.63 19.39 30.41
N GLY A 51 -18.41 18.74 31.28
CA GLY A 51 -19.83 19.03 31.46
C GLY A 51 -20.62 18.79 30.18
N LEU A 52 -21.12 19.87 29.57
CA LEU A 52 -21.87 19.86 28.31
C LEU A 52 -21.04 20.26 27.08
N THR A 53 -19.76 20.59 27.27
CA THR A 53 -18.91 21.17 26.22
C THR A 53 -17.83 20.19 25.78
N ASP A 54 -17.67 20.05 24.47
CA ASP A 54 -16.57 19.28 23.88
C ASP A 54 -15.39 20.19 23.56
N ILE A 55 -14.24 19.91 24.16
CA ILE A 55 -13.00 20.61 23.90
C ILE A 55 -12.14 19.74 23.02
N THR A 56 -11.77 20.24 21.84
CA THR A 56 -10.91 19.52 20.90
C THR A 56 -9.68 20.34 20.57
N ILE A 57 -8.51 19.78 20.86
CA ILE A 57 -7.21 20.37 20.54
C ILE A 57 -6.64 19.61 19.36
N THR A 58 -6.49 20.28 18.23
CA THR A 58 -5.76 19.76 17.07
C THR A 58 -4.40 20.41 17.01
N TYR A 59 -3.34 19.61 16.92
CA TYR A 59 -1.97 20.09 16.84
C TYR A 59 -1.16 19.25 15.86
N HIS A 60 -0.08 19.83 15.36
CA HIS A 60 0.95 19.11 14.61
C HIS A 60 2.18 18.97 15.49
N ARG A 61 2.83 17.81 15.46
CA ARG A 61 4.15 17.62 16.07
C ARG A 61 5.21 18.12 15.08
N PRO A 62 5.79 19.32 15.25
CA PRO A 62 6.78 19.83 14.31
C PRO A 62 8.05 18.98 14.40
N ALA A 63 8.47 18.40 13.29
CA ALA A 63 9.78 17.80 13.21
C ALA A 63 10.87 18.88 13.35
N VAL A 64 11.80 18.64 14.26
CA VAL A 64 12.87 19.57 14.62
C VAL A 64 13.96 19.49 13.55
N GLY A 65 13.79 20.23 12.46
CA GLY A 65 14.79 20.33 11.39
C GLY A 65 15.98 21.22 11.77
N GLY A 66 16.67 20.91 12.87
CA GLY A 66 17.87 21.63 13.33
C GLY A 66 17.65 23.07 13.85
N ARG A 67 16.43 23.59 13.78
CA ARG A 67 16.06 24.93 14.28
C ARG A 67 15.64 24.89 15.76
N GLU A 68 15.95 25.97 16.47
CA GLU A 68 15.57 26.14 17.86
C GLU A 68 14.05 26.32 17.96
N ILE A 69 13.41 25.49 18.79
CA ILE A 69 11.97 25.56 19.07
C ILE A 69 11.81 25.75 20.58
N TRP A 70 11.00 26.74 20.98
CA TRP A 70 10.68 27.03 22.38
C TRP A 70 11.89 27.36 23.28
N GLY A 71 12.88 28.10 22.76
CA GLY A 71 14.01 28.65 23.54
C GLY A 71 15.11 27.67 23.93
N LYS A 72 14.89 26.35 23.76
CA LYS A 72 15.86 25.23 23.63
C LYS A 72 15.07 23.93 23.73
N THR A 73 15.31 22.97 22.83
CA THR A 73 14.73 21.63 22.95
C THR A 73 15.23 20.98 24.23
N VAL A 74 14.35 20.78 25.22
CA VAL A 74 14.69 19.98 26.42
C VAL A 74 14.93 18.54 25.96
N PRO A 75 16.12 17.96 26.19
CA PRO A 75 16.38 16.58 25.82
C PRO A 75 15.43 15.63 26.55
N TYR A 76 14.91 14.64 25.82
CA TYR A 76 14.07 13.60 26.40
C TYR A 76 14.80 12.92 27.57
N GLY A 77 14.14 12.80 28.73
CA GLY A 77 14.72 12.17 29.94
C GLY A 77 15.45 13.11 30.90
N LYS A 78 15.47 14.43 30.65
CA LYS A 78 15.84 15.42 31.67
C LYS A 78 14.59 16.10 32.22
N VAL A 79 14.15 15.65 33.40
CA VAL A 79 13.24 16.35 34.30
C VAL A 79 13.89 16.41 35.68
#